data_AF-A0A5R2NFF4-F1
#
_entry.id   AF-A0A5R2NFF4-F1
#
_cell.length_a   1.000
_cell.length_b   1.000
_cell.length_c   1.000
_cell.angle_alpha   90.00
_cell.angle_beta   90.00
_cell.angle_gamma   90.00
#
_symmetry.space_group_name_H-M   'P 1'
#
loop_
_entity.id
_entity.type
_entity.pdbx_description
1 polymer ?
#
loop_
_entity_poly.entity_id
_entity_poly.type
_entity_poly.pdbx_seq_one_letter_code
_entity_poly.pdbx_strand_id
1 'polypeptide(L)'
;MSTLVAAHVPETRASSGFRFAMLLPGALVTFLLILFALGLVLFLAFRGNDGSLLGAGFSLANFITVVSDPLYWTVTLRSLIIAALVTLATVVTAYPVAYYLAFHAGRRRGLLLFLV
;
A
#
# COMPACT_ATOMS: atom_id res chain seq x y z
N MET A 1 44.26 27.78 25.51
CA MET A 1 44.64 27.31 24.16
C MET A 1 44.05 25.92 23.96
N SER A 2 42.79 25.82 23.57
CA SER A 2 42.08 24.55 23.38
C SER A 2 41.28 24.63 22.08
N THR A 3 41.99 24.57 20.96
CA THR A 3 41.42 24.45 19.61
C THR A 3 41.07 22.99 19.36
N LEU A 4 39.93 22.53 19.90
CA LEU A 4 39.33 21.25 19.49
C LEU A 4 38.71 21.43 18.12
N VAL A 5 39.53 21.14 17.11
CA VAL A 5 39.22 20.44 15.86
C VAL A 5 37.72 20.27 15.64
N ALA A 6 37.15 21.20 14.86
CA ALA A 6 35.88 21.00 14.19
C ALA A 6 36.04 19.79 13.26
N ALA A 7 35.59 18.62 13.71
CA ALA A 7 35.38 17.47 12.85
C ALA A 7 34.25 17.82 11.88
N HIS A 8 34.63 18.40 10.74
CA HIS A 8 33.75 18.55 9.59
C HIS A 8 33.40 17.15 9.10
N VAL A 9 32.25 16.63 9.55
CA VAL A 9 31.67 15.40 9.01
C VAL A 9 31.46 15.65 7.51
N PRO A 10 32.14 14.93 6.61
CA PRO A 10 31.92 15.11 5.19
C PRO A 10 30.50 14.65 4.89
N GLU A 11 29.61 15.60 4.56
CA GLU A 11 28.34 15.26 3.93
C GLU A 11 28.68 14.64 2.57
N THR A 12 28.72 13.30 2.53
CA THR A 12 28.74 12.55 1.29
C THR A 12 27.44 12.84 0.56
N ARG A 13 27.45 13.90 -0.27
CA ARG A 13 26.49 14.11 -1.35
C ARG A 13 26.65 12.97 -2.34
N ALA A 14 26.14 11.79 -1.99
CA ALA A 14 25.92 10.73 -2.94
C ALA A 14 25.11 11.35 -4.08
N SER A 15 25.75 11.46 -5.25
CA SER A 15 25.18 12.12 -6.40
C SER A 15 23.81 11.50 -6.66
N SER A 16 22.79 12.34 -6.92
CA SER A 16 21.42 11.86 -7.14
C SER A 16 21.36 10.76 -8.20
N GLY A 17 22.28 10.79 -9.18
CA GLY A 17 22.46 9.74 -10.19
C GLY A 17 22.93 8.38 -9.65
N PHE A 18 23.84 8.34 -8.68
CA PHE A 18 24.29 7.08 -8.06
C PHE A 18 23.18 6.43 -7.23
N ARG A 19 22.41 7.25 -6.48
CA ARG A 19 21.23 6.78 -5.74
C ARG A 19 20.16 6.23 -6.67
N PHE A 20 19.92 6.90 -7.80
CA PHE A 20 18.95 6.47 -8.80
C PHE A 20 19.40 5.17 -9.49
N ALA A 21 20.69 5.05 -9.84
CA ALA A 21 21.27 3.84 -10.43
C ALA A 21 21.20 2.62 -9.50
N MET A 22 21.32 2.82 -8.18
CA MET A 22 21.14 1.74 -7.19
C MET A 22 19.68 1.31 -7.03
N LEU A 23 18.71 2.24 -7.14
CA LEU A 23 17.27 1.94 -6.99
C LEU A 23 16.64 1.40 -8.29
N LEU A 24 17.21 1.75 -9.45
CA LEU A 24 16.70 1.41 -10.78
C LEU A 24 16.47 -0.10 -10.99
N PRO A 25 17.44 -0.99 -10.73
CA PRO A 25 17.26 -2.43 -10.96
C PRO A 25 16.14 -3.02 -10.11
N GLY A 26 16.08 -2.67 -8.82
CA GLY A 26 15.05 -3.16 -7.90
C GLY A 26 13.66 -2.64 -8.24
N ALA A 27 13.56 -1.34 -8.57
CA ALA A 27 12.31 -0.73 -8.99
C ALA A 27 11.82 -1.31 -10.32
N LEU A 28 12.71 -1.52 -11.29
CA LEU A 28 12.37 -2.06 -12.60
C LEU A 28 11.89 -3.51 -12.50
N VAL A 29 12.57 -4.36 -11.72
CA VAL A 29 12.12 -5.74 -11.50
C VAL A 29 10.77 -5.77 -10.79
N THR A 30 10.60 -4.99 -9.72
CA THR A 30 9.32 -4.92 -8.99
C THR A 30 8.19 -4.45 -9.90
N PHE A 31 8.43 -3.40 -10.68
CA PHE A 31 7.46 -2.86 -11.63
C PHE A 31 7.09 -3.88 -12.71
N LEU A 32 8.08 -4.58 -13.28
CA LEU A 32 7.86 -5.58 -14.31
C LEU A 32 7.08 -6.79 -13.75
N LEU A 33 7.39 -7.23 -12.52
CA LEU A 33 6.64 -8.30 -11.85
C LEU A 33 5.19 -7.91 -11.56
N ILE A 34 4.95 -6.67 -11.11
CA ILE A 34 3.58 -6.16 -10.90
C ILE A 34 2.82 -6.15 -12.22
N LEU A 35 3.42 -5.63 -13.30
CA LEU A 35 2.80 -5.61 -14.62
C LEU A 35 2.53 -7.02 -15.16
N PHE A 36 3.47 -7.94 -14.97
CA PHE A 36 3.30 -9.33 -15.38
C PHE A 36 2.15 -10.01 -14.63
N ALA A 37 2.11 -9.89 -13.30
CA ALA A 37 1.04 -10.44 -12.48
C ALA A 37 -0.33 -9.84 -12.85
N LEU A 38 -0.39 -8.51 -13.05
CA LEU A 38 -1.60 -7.83 -13.47
C LEU A 38 -2.06 -8.29 -14.86
N GLY A 39 -1.13 -8.40 -15.82
CA GLY A 39 -1.41 -8.90 -17.16
C GLY A 39 -1.97 -10.33 -17.15
N LEU A 40 -1.42 -11.20 -16.30
CA LEU A 40 -1.91 -12.57 -16.12
C LEU A 40 -3.32 -12.59 -15.54
N VAL A 41 -3.59 -11.80 -14.50
CA VAL A 41 -4.92 -11.69 -13.88
C VAL A 41 -5.94 -11.17 -14.90
N LEU A 42 -5.61 -10.13 -15.66
CA LEU A 42 -6.48 -9.60 -16.71
C LEU A 42 -6.72 -10.65 -17.80
N PHE A 43 -5.67 -11.31 -18.29
CA PHE A 43 -5.79 -12.38 -19.28
C PHE A 43 -6.73 -13.50 -18.80
N LEU A 44 -6.60 -13.90 -17.53
CA LEU A 44 -7.46 -14.92 -16.94
C LEU A 44 -8.89 -14.42 -16.73
N ALA A 45 -9.08 -13.14 -16.40
CA ALA A 45 -10.40 -12.53 -16.24
C ALA A 45 -11.18 -12.47 -17.57
N PHE A 46 -10.50 -12.27 -18.71
CA PHE A 46 -11.10 -12.29 -20.05
C PHE A 46 -11.26 -13.70 -20.63
N ARG A 47 -10.65 -14.73 -20.03
CA ARG A 47 -10.79 -16.12 -20.47
C ARG A 47 -12.12 -16.70 -19.99
N GLY A 48 -12.94 -17.23 -20.90
CA GLY A 48 -14.18 -17.94 -20.53
C GLY A 48 -13.89 -19.13 -19.62
N ASN A 49 -14.54 -19.16 -18.45
CA ASN A 49 -14.34 -20.20 -17.44
C ASN A 49 -15.42 -21.29 -17.55
N ASP A 50 -15.43 -22.01 -18.67
CA ASP A 50 -16.47 -22.99 -19.00
C ASP A 50 -16.14 -24.39 -18.45
N GLY A 51 -15.16 -24.51 -17.53
CA GLY A 51 -14.67 -25.80 -17.01
C GLY A 51 -13.85 -26.63 -18.02
N SER A 52 -13.75 -26.19 -19.27
CA SER A 52 -12.92 -26.81 -20.32
C SER A 52 -11.54 -26.16 -20.38
N LEU A 53 -10.49 -26.98 -20.25
CA LEU A 53 -9.10 -26.56 -20.40
C LEU A 53 -8.79 -25.97 -21.80
N LEU A 54 -9.67 -26.19 -22.78
CA LEU A 54 -9.49 -25.86 -24.20
C LEU A 54 -10.47 -24.78 -24.73
N GLY A 55 -11.32 -24.20 -23.88
CA GLY A 55 -12.21 -23.09 -24.26
C GLY A 55 -11.42 -21.80 -24.44
N ALA A 56 -10.84 -21.58 -25.63
CA ALA A 56 -10.11 -20.36 -26.00
C ALA A 56 -11.07 -19.27 -26.51
N GLY A 57 -12.17 -19.02 -25.79
CA GLY A 57 -13.08 -17.92 -26.07
C GLY A 57 -12.75 -16.72 -25.19
N PHE A 58 -12.49 -15.56 -25.80
CA PHE A 58 -12.58 -14.28 -25.09
C PHE A 58 -14.02 -14.11 -24.60
N SER A 59 -14.23 -14.12 -23.29
CA SER A 59 -15.56 -14.09 -22.69
C SER A 59 -15.70 -12.92 -21.74
N LEU A 60 -16.64 -12.03 -22.04
CA LEU A 60 -17.10 -10.98 -21.12
C LEU A 60 -18.11 -11.52 -20.10
N ALA A 61 -18.48 -12.81 -20.18
CA ALA A 61 -19.46 -13.42 -19.29
C ALA A 61 -19.03 -13.35 -17.82
N ASN A 62 -17.72 -13.48 -17.53
CA ASN A 62 -17.20 -13.36 -16.16
C ASN A 62 -17.54 -12.00 -15.52
N PHE A 63 -17.44 -10.91 -16.28
CA PHE A 63 -17.79 -9.57 -15.80
C PHE A 63 -19.30 -9.42 -15.58
N ILE A 64 -20.11 -9.99 -16.47
CA ILE A 64 -21.57 -9.97 -16.34
C ILE A 64 -22.00 -10.75 -15.10
N THR A 65 -21.46 -11.96 -14.88
CA THR A 65 -21.76 -12.79 -13.71
C THR A 65 -21.46 -12.06 -12.40
N VAL A 66 -20.30 -11.40 -12.30
CA VAL A 66 -19.92 -10.63 -11.10
C VAL A 66 -20.93 -9.50 -10.80
N VAL A 67 -21.47 -8.87 -11.85
CA VAL A 67 -22.44 -7.77 -11.69
C VAL A 67 -23.86 -8.28 -11.46
N SER A 68 -24.26 -9.39 -12.09
CA SER A 68 -25.63 -9.91 -12.04
C SER A 68 -25.89 -10.82 -10.85
N ASP A 69 -24.86 -11.45 -10.27
CA ASP A 69 -25.01 -12.41 -9.19
C ASP A 69 -25.15 -11.71 -7.82
N PRO A 70 -26.31 -11.84 -7.13
CA PRO A 70 -26.55 -11.22 -5.83
C PRO A 70 -25.58 -11.66 -4.73
N LEU A 71 -24.97 -12.85 -4.85
CA LEU A 71 -24.02 -13.35 -3.86
C LEU A 71 -22.74 -12.50 -3.83
N TYR A 72 -22.22 -12.12 -5.01
CA TYR A 72 -21.02 -11.28 -5.12
C TYR A 72 -21.25 -9.92 -4.46
N TRP A 73 -22.41 -9.29 -4.72
CA TRP A 73 -22.81 -8.04 -4.06
C TRP A 73 -22.96 -8.19 -2.55
N THR A 74 -23.58 -9.28 -2.08
CA THR A 74 -23.77 -9.53 -0.65
C THR A 74 -22.43 -9.66 0.07
N VAL A 75 -21.48 -10.41 -0.48
CA VAL A 75 -20.15 -10.59 0.11
C VAL A 75 -19.34 -9.28 0.06
N THR A 76 -19.44 -8.54 -1.04
CA THR A 76 -18.74 -7.26 -1.23
C THR A 76 -19.24 -6.21 -0.24
N LEU A 77 -20.55 -6.05 -0.12
CA LEU A 77 -21.15 -5.09 0.81
C LEU A 77 -20.88 -5.45 2.27
N ARG A 78 -20.96 -6.74 2.63
CA ARG A 78 -20.60 -7.18 3.99
C ARG A 78 -19.15 -6.84 4.32
N SER A 79 -18.22 -7.15 3.42
CA SER A 79 -16.80 -6.84 3.60
C SER A 79 -16.56 -5.33 3.70
N LEU A 80 -17.24 -4.54 2.87
CA LEU A 80 -17.13 -3.08 2.86
C LEU A 80 -17.64 -2.47 4.17
N ILE A 81 -18.79 -2.95 4.67
CA ILE A 81 -19.36 -2.52 5.95
C ILE A 81 -18.41 -2.89 7.09
N ILE A 82 -17.88 -4.11 7.11
CA ILE A 82 -16.91 -4.54 8.13
C ILE A 82 -15.66 -3.64 8.09
N ALA A 83 -15.09 -3.40 6.91
CA ALA A 83 -13.93 -2.54 6.76
C ALA A 83 -14.21 -1.11 7.24
N ALA A 84 -15.36 -0.53 6.86
CA ALA A 84 -15.76 0.80 7.30
C ALA A 84 -15.96 0.89 8.82
N LEU A 85 -16.62 -0.10 9.43
CA LEU A 85 -16.79 -0.19 10.88
C LEU A 85 -15.45 -0.32 11.59
N VAL A 86 -14.54 -1.15 11.07
CA VAL A 86 -13.19 -1.30 11.62
C VAL A 86 -12.43 0.02 11.53
N THR A 87 -12.40 0.68 10.37
CA THR A 87 -11.75 1.99 10.22
C THR A 87 -12.32 3.01 11.19
N LEU A 88 -13.64 3.08 11.33
CA LEU A 88 -14.29 4.01 12.25
C LEU A 88 -13.96 3.69 13.70
N ALA A 89 -13.99 2.41 14.09
CA ALA A 89 -13.60 1.97 15.43
C ALA A 89 -12.13 2.31 15.72
N THR A 90 -11.22 2.09 14.76
CA THR A 90 -9.81 2.46 14.88
C THR A 90 -9.67 3.96 15.06
N VAL A 91 -10.35 4.79 14.26
CA VAL A 91 -10.29 6.26 14.39
C VAL A 91 -10.87 6.70 15.73
N VAL A 92 -12.05 6.21 16.12
CA VAL A 92 -12.70 6.59 17.39
C VAL A 92 -11.85 6.21 18.61
N THR A 93 -11.09 5.12 18.53
CA THR A 93 -10.23 4.67 19.63
C THR A 93 -8.86 5.36 19.62
N ALA A 94 -8.26 5.56 18.44
CA ALA A 94 -6.93 6.15 18.31
C ALA A 94 -6.96 7.69 18.42
N TYR A 95 -8.02 8.34 17.93
CA TYR A 95 -8.18 9.80 17.97
C TYR A 95 -8.13 10.39 19.38
N PRO A 96 -8.82 9.85 20.42
CA PRO A 96 -8.74 10.42 21.78
C PRO A 96 -7.32 10.31 22.36
N VAL A 97 -6.62 9.22 22.09
CA VAL A 97 -5.21 9.05 22.48
C VAL A 97 -4.34 10.09 21.76
N ALA A 98 -4.50 10.23 20.45
CA ALA A 98 -3.78 11.23 19.65
C ALA A 98 -4.11 12.68 20.06
N TYR A 99 -5.37 12.97 20.40
CA TYR A 99 -5.83 14.28 20.85
C TYR A 99 -5.24 14.63 22.21
N TYR A 100 -5.24 13.68 23.16
CA TYR A 100 -4.60 13.88 24.47
C TYR A 100 -3.10 14.11 24.31
N LEU A 101 -2.43 13.32 23.47
CA LEU A 101 -1.03 13.50 23.12
C LEU A 101 -0.77 14.84 22.40
N ALA A 102 -1.67 15.34 21.56
CA ALA A 102 -1.46 16.57 20.82
C ALA A 102 -1.70 17.84 21.64
N PHE A 103 -2.71 17.83 22.53
CA PHE A 103 -3.16 19.02 23.27
C PHE A 103 -2.65 19.09 24.72
N HIS A 104 -2.42 17.97 25.40
CA HIS A 104 -1.90 17.96 26.78
C HIS A 104 -0.38 17.71 26.87
N ALA A 105 0.28 17.37 25.76
CA ALA A 105 1.74 17.33 25.70
C ALA A 105 2.33 18.73 25.56
N GLY A 106 2.50 19.43 26.69
CA GLY A 106 3.30 20.66 26.75
C GLY A 106 4.78 20.42 26.39
N ARG A 107 5.68 20.51 27.38
CA ARG A 107 7.14 20.49 27.18
C ARG A 107 7.74 19.17 26.67
N ARG A 108 6.95 18.08 26.56
CA ARG A 108 7.42 16.71 26.23
C ARG A 108 6.95 16.20 24.87
N ARG A 109 6.43 17.08 24.00
CA ARG A 109 5.92 16.75 22.65
C ARG A 109 6.94 15.99 21.78
N GLY A 110 8.24 16.29 21.93
CA GLY A 110 9.31 15.59 21.22
C GLY A 110 9.60 14.17 21.72
N LEU A 111 9.42 13.89 23.02
CA LEU A 111 9.59 12.53 23.57
C LEU A 111 8.40 11.62 23.20
N LEU A 112 7.20 12.18 23.09
CA LEU A 112 6.00 11.43 22.71
C LEU A 112 5.94 11.10 21.21
N LEU A 113 6.55 11.94 20.34
CA LEU A 113 6.74 11.63 18.92
C LEU A 113 7.88 10.65 18.66
N PHE A 114 8.84 10.52 19.59
CA PHE A 114 9.94 9.57 19.49
C PHE A 114 9.58 8.16 19.98
N LEU A 115 8.56 8.05 20.84
CA LEU A 115 8.12 6.78 21.42
C LEU A 115 7.09 6.03 20.53
N VAL A 116 6.49 6.72 19.56
CA VAL A 116 5.61 6.15 18.53
C VAL A 116 6.42 5.76 17.30
#